data_AF-A0A2N9GD81-F1
#
_entry.id   AF-A0A2N9GD81-F1
#
_cell.length_a   1.000
_cell.length_b   1.000
_cell.length_c   1.000
_cell.angle_alpha   90.00
_cell.angle_beta   90.00
_cell.angle_gamma   90.00
#
_symmetry.space_group_name_H-M   'P 1'
#
loop_
_entity.id
_entity.type
_entity.pdbx_description
1 polymer ?
#
loop_
_entity_poly.entity_id
_entity_poly.type
_entity_poly.pdbx_seq_one_letter_code
_entity_poly.pdbx_strand_id
1 'polypeptide(L)'
;MERESYKNGTESMTMLTTMIWGVLNMCVQFLEGLVSTLIHSGEEQGEPPTETEDKSAWRTDEEFAREMLAGVNPVIIRCLQEFPPSSKLDSKVYGDQTSTITEEHIGKYLNGLSIDEAIKSNKLFILDHHDALMPYLKRINETSTKIYTSRTLLFLKEDGTLKPLAIELSLPHPDGNQFGAISKVYTPAEEGVQSCIWQLAKAYVAVIDSGYHQLISHWLHTHAAIEPFVIATNSHPTGPHQCWWCPGVNSISKKVFHGVGHQYFIKTGFFLSKHSPLISSREDYPYAVDGLEIWSAIKTWVEDYCSFYYKTDDMVQNDSELQSWWKELREEGHGDKKDEPWWPKMQTREELIETCTITIWIASALHAAINFGQYPYGGYPPNRPAMSRQFMPEEGSTDYKELKTHPDKAFLKTFTSQLESVLGISLVEILSRHSSDEIYLGQRDSLD
;
A
#
# COMPACT_ATOMS: atom_id res chain seq x y z
N MET A 1 -28.73 23.26 17.72
CA MET A 1 -27.91 23.18 16.49
C MET A 1 -26.41 22.98 16.75
N GLU A 2 -25.83 23.29 17.92
CA GLU A 2 -24.38 23.06 18.20
C GLU A 2 -24.05 21.83 19.09
N ARG A 3 -25.03 20.99 19.43
CA ARG A 3 -24.80 19.76 20.24
C ARG A 3 -24.89 18.45 19.46
N GLU A 4 -25.26 18.48 18.18
CA GLU A 4 -25.36 17.27 17.35
C GLU A 4 -24.12 17.01 16.47
N SER A 5 -23.30 18.02 16.16
CA SER A 5 -22.05 17.81 15.40
C SER A 5 -20.93 17.14 16.22
N TYR A 6 -20.97 17.24 17.55
CA TYR A 6 -19.99 16.60 18.44
C TYR A 6 -20.24 15.11 18.69
N LYS A 7 -21.45 14.60 18.40
CA LYS A 7 -21.76 13.16 18.52
C LYS A 7 -21.32 12.35 17.30
N ASN A 8 -21.43 12.92 16.09
CA ASN A 8 -21.05 12.20 14.87
C ASN A 8 -19.52 12.05 14.70
N GLY A 9 -18.72 12.98 15.23
CA GLY A 9 -17.25 12.90 15.19
C GLY A 9 -16.66 11.91 16.21
N THR A 10 -17.35 11.68 17.33
CA THR A 10 -16.92 10.70 18.33
C THR A 10 -17.33 9.27 17.94
N GLU A 11 -18.50 9.05 17.33
CA GLU A 11 -18.90 7.73 16.83
C GLU A 11 -18.04 7.24 15.65
N SER A 12 -17.68 8.11 14.71
CA SER A 12 -16.75 7.80 13.60
C SER A 12 -15.33 7.44 14.09
N MET A 13 -14.81 8.16 15.09
CA MET A 13 -13.51 7.83 15.72
C MET A 13 -13.55 6.56 16.57
N THR A 14 -14.69 6.20 17.15
CA THR A 14 -14.84 4.94 17.90
C THR A 14 -14.92 3.76 16.94
N MET A 15 -15.56 3.94 15.77
CA MET A 15 -15.65 2.90 14.73
C MET A 15 -14.29 2.58 14.08
N LEU A 16 -13.45 3.59 13.83
CA LEU A 16 -12.11 3.40 13.26
C LEU A 16 -11.13 2.79 14.28
N THR A 17 -11.27 3.13 15.56
CA THR A 17 -10.50 2.50 16.64
C THR A 17 -10.94 1.04 16.86
N THR A 18 -12.24 0.74 16.74
CA THR A 18 -12.77 -0.63 16.74
C THR A 18 -12.43 -1.39 15.46
N MET A 19 -12.29 -0.75 14.30
CA MET A 19 -11.81 -1.39 13.06
C MET A 19 -10.33 -1.72 13.12
N ILE A 20 -9.47 -0.83 13.61
CA ILE A 20 -8.02 -1.13 13.73
C ILE A 20 -7.78 -2.18 14.82
N TRP A 21 -8.49 -2.11 15.95
CA TRP A 21 -8.45 -3.14 16.97
C TRP A 21 -9.08 -4.44 16.47
N GLY A 22 -10.17 -4.36 15.70
CA GLY A 22 -10.83 -5.48 15.05
C GLY A 22 -9.98 -6.13 13.98
N VAL A 23 -9.21 -5.37 13.18
CA VAL A 23 -8.31 -5.87 12.14
C VAL A 23 -7.02 -6.42 12.74
N LEU A 24 -6.44 -5.80 13.78
CA LEU A 24 -5.32 -6.39 14.52
C LEU A 24 -5.73 -7.68 15.24
N ASN A 25 -6.91 -7.69 15.87
CA ASN A 25 -7.42 -8.88 16.56
C ASN A 25 -7.96 -9.94 15.59
N MET A 26 -8.42 -9.54 14.39
CA MET A 26 -8.78 -10.43 13.27
C MET A 26 -7.53 -10.99 12.61
N CYS A 27 -6.46 -10.21 12.41
CA CYS A 27 -5.17 -10.74 12.02
C CYS A 27 -4.70 -11.76 13.06
N VAL A 28 -4.79 -11.46 14.36
CA VAL A 28 -4.43 -12.41 15.43
C VAL A 28 -5.33 -13.65 15.44
N GLN A 29 -6.65 -13.54 15.29
CA GLN A 29 -7.58 -14.69 15.30
C GLN A 29 -7.56 -15.50 13.99
N PHE A 30 -7.42 -14.84 12.85
CA PHE A 30 -7.20 -15.48 11.54
C PHE A 30 -5.85 -16.18 11.53
N LEU A 31 -4.79 -15.54 12.07
CA LEU A 31 -3.50 -16.17 12.31
C LEU A 31 -3.65 -17.35 13.28
N GLU A 32 -4.31 -17.24 14.43
CA GLU A 32 -4.51 -18.35 15.37
C GLU A 32 -5.26 -19.55 14.74
N GLY A 33 -6.29 -19.30 13.92
CA GLY A 33 -7.01 -20.33 13.17
C GLY A 33 -6.16 -21.00 12.08
N LEU A 34 -5.37 -20.23 11.34
CA LEU A 34 -4.43 -20.74 10.33
C LEU A 34 -3.22 -21.43 10.96
N VAL A 35 -2.68 -20.93 12.06
CA VAL A 35 -1.59 -21.53 12.86
C VAL A 35 -2.01 -22.92 13.34
N SER A 36 -3.24 -23.06 13.83
CA SER A 36 -3.79 -24.36 14.21
C SER A 36 -3.81 -25.33 13.02
N THR A 37 -4.12 -24.85 11.83
CA THR A 37 -4.15 -25.66 10.60
C THR A 37 -2.73 -26.01 10.09
N LEU A 38 -1.78 -25.08 10.21
CA LEU A 38 -0.38 -25.20 9.80
C LEU A 38 0.44 -26.13 10.71
N ILE A 39 0.19 -26.14 12.02
CA ILE A 39 0.82 -27.10 12.95
C ILE A 39 0.47 -28.55 12.57
N HIS A 40 -0.66 -28.77 11.90
CA HIS A 40 -1.12 -30.11 11.50
C HIS A 40 -0.62 -30.56 10.10
N SER A 41 -0.15 -29.66 9.22
CA SER A 41 0.16 -30.01 7.82
C SER A 41 1.61 -30.45 7.57
N GLY A 42 2.58 -30.09 8.43
CA GLY A 42 3.94 -30.64 8.40
C GLY A 42 4.75 -30.45 7.10
N GLU A 43 4.37 -29.51 6.23
CA GLU A 43 5.09 -29.22 4.97
C GLU A 43 6.36 -28.39 5.24
N GLU A 44 7.48 -28.78 4.63
CA GLU A 44 8.71 -27.97 4.58
C GLU A 44 8.50 -26.75 3.67
N GLN A 45 8.87 -25.56 4.15
CA GLN A 45 8.76 -24.29 3.42
C GLN A 45 9.83 -24.23 2.31
N GLY A 46 9.43 -23.81 1.10
CA GLY A 46 10.39 -23.60 0.00
C GLY A 46 11.32 -22.40 0.24
N GLU A 47 12.40 -22.27 -0.51
CA GLU A 47 13.18 -21.01 -0.51
C GLU A 47 12.43 -19.93 -1.31
N PRO A 48 12.34 -18.67 -0.83
CA PRO A 48 11.63 -17.61 -1.53
C PRO A 48 12.34 -17.23 -2.85
N PRO A 49 11.61 -17.01 -3.96
CA PRO A 49 12.20 -16.75 -5.28
C PRO A 49 13.10 -15.52 -5.40
N THR A 50 13.03 -14.56 -4.46
CA THR A 50 13.88 -13.36 -4.48
C THR A 50 15.18 -13.52 -3.70
N GLU A 51 15.50 -14.72 -3.21
CA GLU A 51 16.89 -15.04 -2.88
C GLU A 51 17.70 -14.95 -4.19
N THR A 52 18.24 -13.76 -4.47
CA THR A 52 19.31 -13.60 -5.43
C THR A 52 20.45 -14.54 -5.03
N GLU A 53 21.34 -14.92 -5.96
CA GLU A 53 22.54 -15.70 -5.61
C GLU A 53 23.33 -15.07 -4.44
N ASP A 54 23.16 -13.75 -4.22
CA ASP A 54 23.63 -13.00 -3.06
C ASP A 54 22.57 -12.86 -1.94
N LYS A 55 22.70 -13.66 -0.88
CA LYS A 55 21.83 -13.59 0.32
C LYS A 55 21.93 -12.28 1.11
N SER A 56 22.82 -11.36 0.72
CA SER A 56 22.98 -10.05 1.34
C SER A 56 22.41 -8.88 0.51
N ALA A 57 21.93 -9.13 -0.71
CA ALA A 57 21.45 -8.09 -1.64
C ALA A 57 20.36 -7.17 -1.05
N TRP A 58 19.47 -7.72 -0.21
CA TRP A 58 18.43 -6.97 0.51
C TRP A 58 18.99 -5.84 1.40
N ARG A 59 20.26 -5.91 1.81
CA ARG A 59 20.92 -4.87 2.60
C ARG A 59 21.38 -3.69 1.76
N THR A 60 21.42 -3.80 0.43
CA THR A 60 21.89 -2.72 -0.43
C THR A 60 20.91 -1.55 -0.46
N ASP A 61 21.41 -0.37 -0.84
CA ASP A 61 20.57 0.82 -1.04
C ASP A 61 19.81 0.73 -2.36
N GLU A 62 20.42 0.06 -3.34
CA GLU A 62 19.87 -0.25 -4.65
C GLU A 62 18.61 -1.10 -4.52
N GLU A 63 18.66 -2.24 -3.79
CA GLU A 63 17.48 -3.11 -3.65
C GLU A 63 16.38 -2.44 -2.84
N PHE A 64 16.73 -1.75 -1.75
CA PHE A 64 15.78 -0.98 -0.95
C PHE A 64 15.00 0.05 -1.77
N ALA A 65 15.65 0.74 -2.70
CA ALA A 65 15.00 1.71 -3.57
C ALA A 65 14.25 1.04 -4.75
N ARG A 66 14.82 -0.04 -5.32
CA ARG A 66 14.21 -0.79 -6.44
C ARG A 66 12.87 -1.40 -6.05
N GLU A 67 12.74 -1.92 -4.82
CA GLU A 67 11.48 -2.48 -4.33
C GLU A 67 10.33 -1.45 -4.28
N MET A 68 10.62 -0.15 -4.21
CA MET A 68 9.58 0.88 -4.28
C MET A 68 8.96 1.02 -5.68
N LEU A 69 9.62 0.49 -6.72
CA LEU A 69 9.17 0.50 -8.11
C LEU A 69 8.72 -0.89 -8.61
N ALA A 70 9.29 -1.96 -8.06
CA ALA A 70 9.13 -3.31 -8.57
C ALA A 70 9.03 -4.39 -7.46
N GLY A 71 8.91 -3.97 -6.21
CA GLY A 71 8.72 -4.84 -5.05
C GLY A 71 7.24 -5.19 -4.83
N VAL A 72 6.92 -5.61 -3.61
CA VAL A 72 5.55 -6.00 -3.22
C VAL A 72 4.58 -4.81 -3.11
N ASN A 73 5.09 -3.60 -2.88
CA ASN A 73 4.29 -2.38 -2.73
C ASN A 73 4.74 -1.25 -3.67
N PRO A 74 4.63 -1.43 -5.00
CA PRO A 74 5.19 -0.50 -5.96
C PRO A 74 4.29 0.71 -6.24
N VAL A 75 3.29 0.99 -5.40
CA VAL A 75 2.19 1.95 -5.71
C VAL A 75 2.21 3.25 -4.90
N ILE A 76 3.19 3.43 -4.01
CA ILE A 76 3.20 4.54 -3.03
C ILE A 76 4.18 5.66 -3.39
N ILE A 77 5.30 5.33 -4.03
CA ILE A 77 6.34 6.31 -4.35
C ILE A 77 5.79 7.42 -5.24
N ARG A 78 6.18 8.67 -4.97
CA ARG A 78 5.72 9.86 -5.70
C ARG A 78 6.88 10.81 -6.02
N CYS A 79 6.77 11.57 -7.10
CA CYS A 79 7.69 12.69 -7.35
C CYS A 79 7.61 13.70 -6.20
N LEU A 80 8.75 14.13 -5.70
CA LEU A 80 8.81 15.22 -4.73
C LEU A 80 8.42 16.53 -5.41
N GLN A 81 7.41 17.23 -4.87
CA GLN A 81 6.88 18.46 -5.47
C GLN A 81 7.46 19.74 -4.86
N GLU A 82 7.88 19.67 -3.60
CA GLU A 82 8.40 20.81 -2.84
C GLU A 82 9.41 20.32 -1.81
N PHE A 83 10.31 21.20 -1.39
CA PHE A 83 11.32 20.92 -0.38
C PHE A 83 11.43 22.08 0.62
N PRO A 84 11.49 21.80 1.94
CA PRO A 84 11.32 20.48 2.57
C PRO A 84 9.89 19.93 2.36
N PRO A 85 9.69 18.60 2.41
CA PRO A 85 8.35 18.02 2.31
C PRO A 85 7.40 18.58 3.38
N SER A 86 6.22 19.06 2.98
CA SER A 86 5.19 19.53 3.90
C SER A 86 4.21 18.41 4.32
N SER A 87 3.59 18.59 5.48
CA SER A 87 2.49 17.76 5.97
C SER A 87 1.14 18.41 5.68
N LYS A 88 0.12 17.59 5.41
CA LYS A 88 -1.28 17.98 5.23
C LYS A 88 -2.12 17.79 6.50
N LEU A 89 -1.50 17.38 7.61
CA LEU A 89 -2.17 17.28 8.89
C LEU A 89 -2.65 18.66 9.36
N ASP A 90 -3.77 18.70 10.09
CA ASP A 90 -4.26 19.95 10.65
C ASP A 90 -3.26 20.49 11.68
N SER A 91 -2.56 21.57 11.31
CA SER A 91 -1.59 22.26 12.16
C SER A 91 -2.14 22.70 13.52
N LYS A 92 -3.46 22.89 13.65
CA LYS A 92 -4.09 23.20 14.95
C LYS A 92 -4.11 22.01 15.90
N VAL A 93 -4.16 20.79 15.35
CA VAL A 93 -4.22 19.53 16.11
C VAL A 93 -2.83 18.94 16.28
N TYR A 94 -2.00 19.01 15.24
CA TYR A 94 -0.71 18.34 15.16
C TYR A 94 0.49 19.29 15.20
N GLY A 95 0.29 20.60 15.36
CA GLY A 95 1.40 21.56 15.40
C GLY A 95 2.16 21.64 14.08
N ASP A 96 3.41 22.09 14.15
CA ASP A 96 4.32 22.11 12.99
C ASP A 96 4.81 20.70 12.68
N GLN A 97 4.48 20.24 11.48
CA GLN A 97 4.79 18.90 10.96
C GLN A 97 5.71 18.99 9.72
N THR A 98 6.34 20.15 9.52
CA THR A 98 7.31 20.39 8.44
C THR A 98 8.49 19.43 8.59
N SER A 99 8.93 18.83 7.49
CA SER A 99 10.06 17.90 7.52
C SER A 99 11.34 18.59 8.00
N THR A 100 12.13 17.86 8.77
CA THR A 100 13.45 18.29 9.29
C THR A 100 14.60 17.96 8.34
N ILE A 101 14.31 17.38 7.16
CA ILE A 101 15.32 17.15 6.13
C ILE A 101 15.76 18.49 5.55
N THR A 102 17.03 18.84 5.73
CA THR A 102 17.67 20.05 5.20
C THR A 102 18.46 19.76 3.92
N GLU A 103 18.86 20.84 3.24
CA GLU A 103 19.75 20.77 2.08
C GLU A 103 21.11 20.15 2.42
N GLU A 104 21.62 20.35 3.63
CA GLU A 104 22.88 19.75 4.08
C GLU A 104 22.84 18.21 4.07
N HIS A 105 21.67 17.62 4.38
CA HIS A 105 21.52 16.17 4.38
C HIS A 105 21.61 15.58 2.96
N ILE A 106 21.04 16.24 1.96
CA ILE A 106 20.83 15.63 0.63
C ILE A 106 21.68 16.25 -0.49
N GLY A 107 22.13 17.50 -0.36
CA GLY A 107 22.70 18.28 -1.46
C GLY A 107 23.96 17.64 -2.07
N LYS A 108 24.82 17.03 -1.26
CA LYS A 108 26.03 16.33 -1.72
C LYS A 108 25.75 15.10 -2.59
N TYR A 109 24.52 14.59 -2.60
CA TYR A 109 24.12 13.40 -3.35
C TYR A 109 23.36 13.71 -4.65
N LEU A 110 23.18 15.00 -4.99
CA LEU A 110 22.40 15.43 -6.17
C LEU A 110 23.23 15.59 -7.45
N ASN A 111 24.46 15.05 -7.49
CA ASN A 111 25.36 15.11 -8.65
C ASN A 111 25.58 16.54 -9.21
N GLY A 112 25.65 17.53 -8.32
CA GLY A 112 25.87 18.93 -8.68
C GLY A 112 24.62 19.73 -9.05
N LEU A 113 23.42 19.12 -9.03
CA LEU A 113 22.15 19.83 -9.15
C LEU A 113 21.77 20.50 -7.83
N SER A 114 21.18 21.69 -7.91
CA SER A 114 20.41 22.25 -6.79
C SER A 114 19.12 21.45 -6.56
N ILE A 115 18.53 21.57 -5.37
CA ILE A 115 17.25 20.92 -5.05
C ILE A 115 16.14 21.36 -6.02
N ASP A 116 16.06 22.65 -6.33
CA ASP A 116 15.05 23.18 -7.25
C ASP A 116 15.20 22.62 -8.67
N GLU A 117 16.44 22.49 -9.16
CA GLU A 117 16.72 21.87 -10.46
C GLU A 117 16.35 20.39 -10.46
N ALA A 118 16.66 19.67 -9.38
CA ALA A 118 16.33 18.26 -9.23
C ALA A 118 14.80 18.02 -9.15
N ILE A 119 14.04 18.91 -8.49
CA ILE A 119 12.56 18.86 -8.49
C ILE A 119 12.02 19.15 -9.89
N LYS A 120 12.46 20.24 -10.54
CA LYS A 120 11.98 20.64 -11.88
C LYS A 120 12.29 19.61 -12.96
N SER A 121 13.38 18.87 -12.81
CA SER A 121 13.76 17.77 -13.70
C SER A 121 13.15 16.42 -13.31
N ASN A 122 12.22 16.39 -12.33
CA ASN A 122 11.59 15.18 -11.80
C ASN A 122 12.60 14.12 -11.31
N LYS A 123 13.77 14.54 -10.80
CA LYS A 123 14.80 13.63 -10.29
C LYS A 123 14.69 13.32 -8.80
N LEU A 124 13.83 14.02 -8.07
CA LEU A 124 13.57 13.75 -6.64
C LEU A 124 12.23 13.04 -6.43
N PHE A 125 12.28 12.01 -5.59
CA PHE A 125 11.14 11.17 -5.23
C PHE A 125 11.02 11.08 -3.72
N ILE A 126 9.83 10.72 -3.26
CA ILE A 126 9.53 10.50 -1.86
C ILE A 126 8.64 9.28 -1.68
N LEU A 127 9.02 8.41 -0.74
CA LEU A 127 8.11 7.46 -0.10
C LEU A 127 7.66 8.10 1.23
N ASP A 128 6.39 8.52 1.29
CA ASP A 128 5.88 9.33 2.39
C ASP A 128 4.75 8.61 3.13
N HIS A 129 5.10 8.11 4.32
CA HIS A 129 4.17 7.46 5.25
C HIS A 129 3.88 8.34 6.47
N HIS A 130 4.28 9.62 6.44
CA HIS A 130 4.19 10.51 7.59
C HIS A 130 2.74 10.75 8.03
N ASP A 131 1.95 11.36 7.15
CA ASP A 131 0.60 11.82 7.50
C ASP A 131 -0.37 10.66 7.76
N ALA A 132 -0.16 9.53 7.09
CA ALA A 132 -1.01 8.36 7.23
C ALA A 132 -0.92 7.73 8.63
N LEU A 133 0.27 7.74 9.24
CA LEU A 133 0.50 7.07 10.52
C LEU A 133 0.56 8.01 11.73
N MET A 134 0.90 9.29 11.56
CA MET A 134 1.10 10.22 12.69
C MET A 134 -0.09 10.26 13.66
N PRO A 135 -1.37 10.27 13.19
CA PRO A 135 -2.53 10.24 14.08
C PRO A 135 -2.62 9.01 15.01
N TYR A 136 -2.01 7.88 14.63
CA TYR A 136 -2.13 6.60 15.33
C TYR A 136 -0.90 6.28 16.18
N LEU A 137 0.20 7.00 15.96
CA LEU A 137 1.53 6.59 16.41
C LEU A 137 1.64 6.47 17.93
N LYS A 138 1.00 7.37 18.68
CA LYS A 138 0.94 7.31 20.15
C LYS A 138 0.30 6.01 20.65
N ARG A 139 -0.85 5.63 20.09
CA ARG A 139 -1.61 4.43 20.48
C ARG A 139 -0.86 3.15 20.14
N ILE A 140 -0.21 3.11 18.98
CA ILE A 140 0.59 1.95 18.59
C ILE A 140 1.79 1.79 19.54
N ASN A 141 2.47 2.89 19.85
CA ASN A 141 3.65 2.86 20.72
C ASN A 141 3.36 2.60 22.21
N GLU A 142 2.09 2.70 22.65
CA GLU A 142 1.63 2.24 23.97
C GLU A 142 1.60 0.70 24.10
N THR A 143 1.67 -0.03 22.98
CA THR A 143 1.77 -1.49 22.96
C THR A 143 3.22 -1.98 23.14
N SER A 144 3.46 -3.29 22.99
CA SER A 144 4.80 -3.86 22.93
C SER A 144 5.60 -3.47 21.68
N THR A 145 4.94 -2.91 20.66
CA THR A 145 5.60 -2.43 19.43
C THR A 145 6.12 -1.01 19.56
N LYS A 146 7.12 -0.66 18.74
CA LYS A 146 7.78 0.65 18.73
C LYS A 146 8.03 1.06 17.29
N ILE A 147 7.17 1.90 16.74
CA ILE A 147 7.16 2.30 15.34
C ILE A 147 7.31 3.82 15.22
N TYR A 148 7.78 4.27 14.06
CA TYR A 148 7.87 5.66 13.65
C TYR A 148 6.88 5.94 12.53
N THR A 149 6.68 7.22 12.21
CA THR A 149 6.32 7.54 10.83
C THR A 149 7.60 7.80 10.03
N SER A 150 7.54 7.73 8.69
CA SER A 150 8.73 7.94 7.88
C SER A 150 8.50 8.76 6.62
N ARG A 151 9.55 9.48 6.23
CA ARG A 151 9.73 10.04 4.88
C ARG A 151 11.07 9.60 4.35
N THR A 152 11.08 8.99 3.17
CA THR A 152 12.33 8.60 2.49
C THR A 152 12.46 9.40 1.21
N LEU A 153 13.53 10.20 1.09
CA LEU A 153 13.85 10.89 -0.16
C LEU A 153 14.76 10.04 -1.03
N LEU A 154 14.48 10.02 -2.33
CA LEU A 154 15.26 9.28 -3.32
C LEU A 154 15.63 10.19 -4.49
N PHE A 155 16.78 9.91 -5.09
CA PHE A 155 17.25 10.56 -6.31
C PHE A 155 17.27 9.56 -7.46
N LEU A 156 16.78 9.97 -8.62
CA LEU A 156 16.94 9.22 -9.86
C LEU A 156 18.32 9.52 -10.46
N LYS A 157 19.13 8.47 -10.59
CA LYS A 157 20.42 8.52 -11.29
C LYS A 157 20.22 8.52 -12.81
N GLU A 158 21.27 8.89 -13.55
CA GLU A 158 21.26 8.85 -15.02
C GLU A 158 21.13 7.43 -15.59
N ASP A 159 21.46 6.40 -14.80
CA ASP A 159 21.35 4.99 -15.18
C ASP A 159 19.93 4.41 -15.01
N GLY A 160 18.93 5.24 -14.69
CA GLY A 160 17.53 4.84 -14.50
C GLY A 160 17.20 4.32 -13.10
N THR A 161 18.20 4.05 -12.26
CA THR A 161 17.96 3.49 -10.91
C THR A 161 17.79 4.58 -9.84
N LEU A 162 17.03 4.25 -8.80
CA LEU A 162 16.81 5.12 -7.65
C LEU A 162 17.89 4.92 -6.58
N LYS A 163 18.31 6.02 -5.97
CA LYS A 163 19.23 6.04 -4.83
C LYS A 163 18.56 6.71 -3.62
N PRO A 164 18.48 6.05 -2.45
CA PRO A 164 17.99 6.70 -1.25
C PRO A 164 18.97 7.79 -0.78
N LEU A 165 18.45 8.95 -0.39
CA LEU A 165 19.23 10.11 0.04
C LEU A 165 19.17 10.35 1.54
N ALA A 166 17.97 10.21 2.12
CA ALA A 166 17.71 10.45 3.52
C ALA A 166 16.43 9.73 3.95
N ILE A 167 16.41 9.30 5.21
CA ILE A 167 15.23 8.78 5.91
C ILE A 167 14.98 9.69 7.12
N GLU A 168 13.82 10.32 7.17
CA GLU A 168 13.31 10.98 8.36
C GLU A 168 12.43 9.98 9.12
N LEU A 169 12.75 9.74 10.40
CA LEU A 169 11.88 9.00 11.32
C LEU A 169 11.30 9.96 12.35
N SER A 170 9.97 10.02 12.43
CA SER A 170 9.25 10.99 13.25
C SER A 170 8.36 10.32 14.29
N LEU A 171 8.31 10.90 15.49
CA LEU A 171 7.43 10.54 16.60
C LEU A 171 6.53 11.73 16.97
N PRO A 172 5.34 11.51 17.56
CA PRO A 172 4.58 12.59 18.15
C PRO A 172 5.38 13.22 19.29
N HIS A 173 5.25 14.53 19.49
CA HIS A 173 5.88 15.19 20.64
C HIS A 173 5.35 14.61 21.97
N PRO A 174 6.21 14.32 22.96
CA PRO A 174 5.84 13.68 24.23
C PRO A 174 4.82 14.50 25.03
N ASP A 175 4.90 15.83 24.95
CA ASP A 175 3.99 16.74 25.65
C ASP A 175 2.64 16.95 24.94
N GLY A 176 2.43 16.36 23.75
CA GLY A 176 1.17 16.40 23.02
C GLY A 176 1.32 16.75 21.53
N ASN A 177 0.38 16.27 20.72
CA ASN A 177 0.41 16.40 19.26
C ASN A 177 0.52 17.86 18.78
N GLN A 178 -0.06 18.82 19.52
CA GLN A 178 -0.04 20.24 19.15
C GLN A 178 1.36 20.86 19.09
N PHE A 179 2.38 20.18 19.64
CA PHE A 179 3.76 20.64 19.64
C PHE A 179 4.57 20.14 18.42
N GLY A 180 3.93 19.48 17.45
CA GLY A 180 4.61 18.99 16.26
C GLY A 180 5.15 17.56 16.42
N ALA A 181 6.04 17.19 15.52
CA ALA A 181 6.78 15.93 15.59
C ALA A 181 8.20 16.13 16.10
N ILE A 182 8.72 15.11 16.78
CA ILE A 182 10.16 14.97 17.02
C ILE A 182 10.70 14.05 15.93
N SER A 183 11.52 14.62 15.06
CA SER A 183 12.11 13.91 13.92
C SER A 183 13.62 13.75 14.09
N LYS A 184 14.15 12.66 13.53
CA LYS A 184 15.59 12.50 13.30
C LYS A 184 15.83 12.05 11.87
N VAL A 185 16.79 12.68 11.21
CA VAL A 185 17.17 12.38 9.83
C VAL A 185 18.41 11.49 9.85
N TYR A 186 18.35 10.43 9.05
CA TYR A 186 19.42 9.48 8.80
C TYR A 186 19.82 9.58 7.33
N THR A 187 21.12 9.49 7.05
CA THR A 187 21.67 9.53 5.69
C THR A 187 22.51 8.28 5.42
N PRO A 188 22.67 7.87 4.15
CA PRO A 188 23.48 6.70 3.79
C PRO A 188 24.89 6.75 4.38
N ALA A 189 25.30 5.64 4.97
CA ALA A 189 26.64 5.42 5.50
C ALA A 189 27.09 3.99 5.21
N GLU A 190 28.35 3.82 4.82
CA GLU A 190 28.92 2.52 4.42
C GLU A 190 29.75 1.86 5.53
N GLU A 191 30.28 2.66 6.47
CA GLU A 191 31.22 2.18 7.49
C GLU A 191 30.77 2.42 8.93
N GLY A 192 31.29 1.57 9.81
CA GLY A 192 31.15 1.70 11.27
C GLY A 192 29.72 1.54 11.76
N VAL A 193 29.45 2.07 12.96
CA VAL A 193 28.10 1.99 13.56
C VAL A 193 27.06 2.78 12.77
N GLN A 194 27.48 3.77 11.97
CA GLN A 194 26.58 4.58 11.16
C GLN A 194 25.95 3.77 10.02
N SER A 195 26.68 2.83 9.40
CA SER A 195 26.08 1.93 8.41
C SER A 195 25.05 0.98 9.04
N CYS A 196 25.31 0.52 10.27
CA CYS A 196 24.32 -0.25 11.03
C CYS A 196 23.06 0.58 11.36
N ILE A 197 23.21 1.84 11.76
CA ILE A 197 22.10 2.77 12.02
C ILE A 197 21.30 3.03 10.74
N TRP A 198 21.98 3.22 9.61
CA TRP A 198 21.34 3.38 8.31
C TRP A 198 20.53 2.12 7.93
N GLN A 199 21.08 0.92 8.16
CA GLN A 199 20.36 -0.32 7.93
C GLN A 199 19.13 -0.47 8.84
N LEU A 200 19.20 -0.05 10.11
CA LEU A 200 18.02 0.01 10.98
C LEU A 200 16.99 1.01 10.46
N ALA A 201 17.40 2.18 9.97
CA ALA A 201 16.51 3.19 9.42
C ALA A 201 15.72 2.65 8.20
N LYS A 202 16.40 1.97 7.28
CA LYS A 202 15.75 1.27 6.15
C LYS A 202 14.76 0.21 6.61
N ALA A 203 15.12 -0.59 7.62
CA ALA A 203 14.22 -1.59 8.16
C ALA A 203 13.00 -0.99 8.88
N TYR A 204 13.11 0.16 9.56
CA TYR A 204 11.93 0.88 10.06
C TYR A 204 11.01 1.35 8.93
N VAL A 205 11.58 1.86 7.82
CA VAL A 205 10.79 2.18 6.62
C VAL A 205 10.09 0.94 6.08
N ALA A 206 10.77 -0.21 6.03
CA ALA A 206 10.19 -1.47 5.60
C ALA A 206 9.06 -1.98 6.52
N VAL A 207 9.16 -1.80 7.85
CA VAL A 207 8.05 -2.09 8.79
C VAL A 207 6.84 -1.23 8.47
N ILE A 208 7.05 0.08 8.31
CA ILE A 208 5.99 1.04 8.05
C ILE A 208 5.31 0.74 6.71
N ASP A 209 6.12 0.50 5.67
CA ASP A 209 5.65 0.18 4.34
C ASP A 209 4.93 -1.19 4.29
N SER A 210 5.38 -2.19 5.06
CA SER A 210 4.68 -3.47 5.18
C SER A 210 3.31 -3.32 5.83
N GLY A 211 3.20 -2.51 6.88
CA GLY A 211 1.90 -2.20 7.49
C GLY A 211 0.96 -1.46 6.54
N TYR A 212 1.47 -0.49 5.79
CA TYR A 212 0.69 0.25 4.80
C TYR A 212 0.30 -0.63 3.60
N HIS A 213 1.23 -1.46 3.12
CA HIS A 213 1.00 -2.43 2.05
C HIS A 213 -0.16 -3.36 2.39
N GLN A 214 -0.06 -4.08 3.51
CA GLN A 214 -1.05 -5.09 3.91
C GLN A 214 -2.43 -4.48 4.14
N LEU A 215 -2.50 -3.38 4.91
CA LEU A 215 -3.78 -2.82 5.34
C LEU A 215 -4.44 -1.90 4.31
N ILE A 216 -3.64 -1.11 3.60
CA ILE A 216 -4.16 -0.04 2.75
C ILE A 216 -4.05 -0.42 1.28
N SER A 217 -2.85 -0.76 0.82
CA SER A 217 -2.64 -1.02 -0.61
C SER A 217 -3.33 -2.30 -1.05
N HIS A 218 -3.18 -3.37 -0.26
CA HIS A 218 -3.73 -4.69 -0.54
C HIS A 218 -5.14 -4.84 0.02
N TRP A 219 -5.33 -4.93 1.34
CA TRP A 219 -6.66 -5.16 1.91
C TRP A 219 -7.68 -4.11 1.48
N LEU A 220 -7.40 -2.83 1.74
CA LEU A 220 -8.38 -1.76 1.54
C LEU A 220 -8.66 -1.47 0.06
N HIS A 221 -7.62 -1.20 -0.71
CA HIS A 221 -7.78 -0.77 -2.10
C HIS A 221 -8.12 -1.91 -3.07
N THR A 222 -8.10 -3.17 -2.63
CA THR A 222 -8.59 -4.30 -3.44
C THR A 222 -9.74 -5.04 -2.77
N HIS A 223 -9.51 -5.77 -1.68
CA HIS A 223 -10.50 -6.68 -1.08
C HIS A 223 -11.73 -5.92 -0.57
N ALA A 224 -11.51 -4.95 0.32
CA ALA A 224 -12.58 -4.14 0.90
C ALA A 224 -13.29 -3.27 -0.14
N ALA A 225 -12.53 -2.72 -1.10
CA ALA A 225 -13.08 -1.83 -2.11
C ALA A 225 -13.97 -2.54 -3.14
N ILE A 226 -13.65 -3.80 -3.47
CA ILE A 226 -14.38 -4.57 -4.49
C ILE A 226 -15.61 -5.28 -3.92
N GLU A 227 -15.66 -5.56 -2.61
CA GLU A 227 -16.79 -6.26 -1.96
C GLU A 227 -18.15 -5.61 -2.26
N PRO A 228 -18.33 -4.27 -2.16
CA PRO A 228 -19.62 -3.67 -2.45
C PRO A 228 -20.06 -3.80 -3.92
N PHE A 229 -19.10 -3.87 -4.85
CA PHE A 229 -19.41 -4.15 -6.27
C PHE A 229 -19.97 -5.56 -6.44
N VAL A 230 -19.40 -6.54 -5.73
CA VAL A 230 -19.87 -7.93 -5.75
C VAL A 230 -21.29 -8.01 -5.18
N ILE A 231 -21.54 -7.36 -4.04
CA ILE A 231 -22.85 -7.37 -3.38
C ILE A 231 -23.90 -6.73 -4.30
N ALA A 232 -23.67 -5.50 -4.78
CA ALA A 232 -24.62 -4.80 -5.65
C ALA A 232 -24.91 -5.57 -6.95
N THR A 233 -23.89 -6.21 -7.53
CA THR A 233 -24.05 -7.04 -8.74
C THR A 233 -24.93 -8.28 -8.48
N ASN A 234 -24.86 -8.85 -7.28
CA ASN A 234 -25.69 -10.00 -6.88
C ASN A 234 -27.09 -9.60 -6.37
N SER A 235 -27.27 -8.37 -5.87
CA SER A 235 -28.56 -7.80 -5.44
C SER A 235 -29.48 -7.45 -6.62
N HIS A 236 -28.90 -7.13 -7.78
CA HIS A 236 -29.62 -6.83 -9.01
C HIS A 236 -29.41 -7.90 -10.12
N PRO A 237 -29.71 -9.20 -9.89
CA PRO A 237 -29.55 -10.22 -10.91
C PRO A 237 -30.84 -10.31 -11.72
N THR A 238 -30.86 -9.93 -13.01
CA THR A 238 -31.66 -10.65 -14.02
C THR A 238 -31.51 -10.10 -15.45
N GLY A 239 -31.23 -10.99 -16.40
CA GLY A 239 -31.19 -10.71 -17.84
C GLY A 239 -29.88 -11.16 -18.49
N PRO A 240 -29.74 -11.09 -19.83
CA PRO A 240 -28.49 -11.43 -20.53
C PRO A 240 -27.25 -10.73 -19.93
N HIS A 241 -27.46 -9.65 -19.15
CA HIS A 241 -26.57 -8.91 -18.26
C HIS A 241 -25.69 -9.75 -17.30
N GLN A 242 -26.03 -11.00 -16.96
CA GLN A 242 -25.13 -11.87 -16.18
C GLN A 242 -23.80 -12.18 -16.91
N CYS A 243 -23.81 -12.22 -18.25
CA CYS A 243 -22.57 -12.30 -19.03
C CYS A 243 -21.76 -11.00 -19.04
N TRP A 244 -22.37 -9.87 -18.64
CA TRP A 244 -21.85 -8.51 -18.87
C TRP A 244 -20.97 -8.02 -17.75
N TRP A 245 -21.18 -8.54 -16.54
CA TRP A 245 -20.57 -7.97 -15.34
C TRP A 245 -19.49 -8.80 -14.70
N CYS A 246 -19.41 -10.13 -14.94
CA CYS A 246 -18.19 -10.92 -14.76
C CYS A 246 -18.36 -12.44 -14.77
N PRO A 247 -17.54 -13.13 -15.56
CA PRO A 247 -16.92 -14.37 -15.14
C PRO A 247 -15.82 -14.13 -14.09
N GLY A 248 -15.02 -13.06 -14.22
CA GLY A 248 -13.85 -12.79 -13.37
C GLY A 248 -14.16 -12.35 -11.93
N VAL A 249 -14.98 -11.32 -11.72
CA VAL A 249 -15.42 -10.85 -10.40
C VAL A 249 -16.25 -11.91 -9.68
N ASN A 250 -17.00 -12.79 -10.37
CA ASN A 250 -17.73 -13.90 -9.75
C ASN A 250 -16.88 -15.14 -9.43
N SER A 251 -15.81 -15.42 -10.18
CA SER A 251 -14.85 -16.46 -9.84
C SER A 251 -13.93 -16.03 -8.69
N ILE A 252 -13.49 -14.76 -8.70
CA ILE A 252 -12.64 -14.16 -7.66
C ILE A 252 -13.43 -13.94 -6.36
N SER A 253 -14.69 -13.53 -6.43
CA SER A 253 -15.53 -13.32 -5.24
C SER A 253 -15.85 -14.61 -4.48
N LYS A 254 -16.04 -15.75 -5.17
CA LYS A 254 -16.35 -17.01 -4.47
C LYS A 254 -15.21 -17.55 -3.60
N LYS A 255 -13.96 -17.16 -3.87
CA LYS A 255 -12.78 -17.67 -3.13
C LYS A 255 -12.25 -16.69 -2.07
N VAL A 256 -12.48 -15.39 -2.24
CA VAL A 256 -11.86 -14.34 -1.41
C VAL A 256 -12.71 -13.92 -0.20
N PHE A 257 -14.04 -14.08 -0.24
CA PHE A 257 -14.94 -13.50 0.78
C PHE A 257 -15.28 -14.45 1.94
N HIS A 258 -14.33 -14.63 2.86
CA HIS A 258 -14.63 -14.90 4.27
C HIS A 258 -13.75 -14.00 5.15
N GLY A 259 -14.14 -12.73 5.29
CA GLY A 259 -13.53 -11.79 6.22
C GLY A 259 -13.91 -10.36 5.86
N VAL A 260 -14.52 -9.64 6.79
CA VAL A 260 -15.21 -8.36 6.58
C VAL A 260 -14.27 -7.19 6.89
N GLY A 261 -14.34 -6.11 6.11
CA GLY A 261 -13.79 -4.81 6.50
C GLY A 261 -14.03 -3.75 5.43
N HIS A 262 -14.76 -2.69 5.76
CA HIS A 262 -15.26 -1.66 4.83
C HIS A 262 -14.31 -0.46 4.59
N GLN A 263 -14.51 0.15 3.42
CA GLN A 263 -14.33 1.57 3.02
C GLN A 263 -12.91 2.11 2.84
N TYR A 264 -12.48 2.26 1.57
CA TYR A 264 -12.07 3.51 0.90
C TYR A 264 -11.90 3.21 -0.60
N PHE A 265 -12.65 3.89 -1.48
CA PHE A 265 -12.54 3.76 -2.94
C PHE A 265 -12.33 5.11 -3.64
N ILE A 266 -11.61 5.05 -4.76
CA ILE A 266 -11.24 6.11 -5.72
C ILE A 266 -10.18 7.13 -5.24
N LYS A 267 -8.94 6.65 -5.25
CA LYS A 267 -7.78 7.42 -5.78
C LYS A 267 -6.81 6.57 -6.60
N THR A 268 -6.91 5.24 -6.51
CA THR A 268 -6.03 4.28 -7.17
C THR A 268 -6.22 4.19 -8.69
N GLY A 269 -7.44 4.36 -9.21
CA GLY A 269 -7.68 4.42 -10.66
C GLY A 269 -7.08 5.65 -11.34
N PHE A 270 -6.84 6.73 -10.58
CA PHE A 270 -6.25 7.96 -11.12
C PHE A 270 -4.74 7.88 -11.26
N PHE A 271 -4.08 6.86 -10.69
CA PHE A 271 -2.64 6.74 -10.79
C PHE A 271 -2.16 6.27 -12.16
N LEU A 272 -2.98 5.58 -12.96
CA LEU A 272 -2.67 5.27 -14.37
C LEU A 272 -3.21 6.33 -15.36
N SER A 273 -3.91 7.35 -14.87
CA SER A 273 -4.30 8.51 -15.68
C SER A 273 -3.07 9.36 -16.00
N LYS A 274 -3.01 9.87 -17.24
CA LYS A 274 -1.94 10.60 -17.95
C LYS A 274 -1.28 11.81 -17.22
N HIS A 275 -1.49 11.99 -15.92
CA HIS A 275 -1.09 13.18 -15.16
C HIS A 275 -0.21 12.92 -13.93
N SER A 276 0.23 11.68 -13.68
CA SER A 276 1.35 11.46 -12.75
C SER A 276 2.68 11.73 -13.46
N PRO A 277 3.53 12.67 -12.99
CA PRO A 277 4.84 12.95 -13.61
C PRO A 277 5.78 11.73 -13.66
N LEU A 278 5.44 10.65 -12.93
CA LEU A 278 6.09 9.34 -12.99
C LEU A 278 5.89 8.60 -14.31
N ILE A 279 4.74 8.76 -14.97
CA ILE A 279 4.27 7.86 -16.04
C ILE A 279 4.66 8.33 -17.44
N SER A 280 4.82 9.63 -17.64
CA SER A 280 5.01 10.18 -18.98
C SER A 280 6.45 10.04 -19.54
N SER A 281 7.41 9.47 -18.81
CA SER A 281 8.83 9.55 -19.23
C SER A 281 9.75 8.35 -18.96
N ARG A 282 9.31 7.19 -18.44
CA ARG A 282 10.29 6.20 -17.94
C ARG A 282 10.00 4.75 -18.32
N GLU A 283 10.93 4.20 -19.10
CA GLU A 283 11.05 2.77 -19.41
C GLU A 283 11.39 1.93 -18.16
N ASP A 284 11.86 2.54 -17.07
CA ASP A 284 12.42 1.84 -15.88
C ASP A 284 11.53 1.84 -14.62
N TYR A 285 10.20 1.95 -14.76
CA TYR A 285 9.25 1.70 -13.66
C TYR A 285 8.40 0.47 -13.99
N PRO A 286 8.87 -0.76 -13.66
CA PRO A 286 8.29 -2.00 -14.17
C PRO A 286 6.80 -2.15 -13.89
N TYR A 287 6.35 -1.87 -12.65
CA TYR A 287 4.93 -1.91 -12.30
C TYR A 287 4.07 -1.00 -13.19
N ALA A 288 4.52 0.23 -13.45
CA ALA A 288 3.75 1.18 -14.24
C ALA A 288 3.76 0.83 -15.73
N VAL A 289 4.91 0.43 -16.29
CA VAL A 289 5.05 0.06 -17.69
C VAL A 289 4.19 -1.17 -18.01
N ASP A 290 4.36 -2.26 -17.26
CA ASP A 290 3.58 -3.49 -17.47
C ASP A 290 2.10 -3.25 -17.15
N GLY A 291 1.83 -2.47 -16.10
CA GLY A 291 0.47 -2.13 -15.70
C GLY A 291 -0.30 -1.34 -16.76
N LEU A 292 0.35 -0.42 -17.48
CA LEU A 292 -0.28 0.34 -18.56
C LEU A 292 -0.66 -0.53 -19.76
N GLU A 293 0.17 -1.51 -20.11
CA GLU A 293 -0.14 -2.48 -21.17
C GLU A 293 -1.38 -3.32 -20.80
N ILE A 294 -1.42 -3.84 -19.57
CA ILE A 294 -2.57 -4.61 -19.08
C ILE A 294 -3.82 -3.74 -18.97
N TRP A 295 -3.70 -2.50 -18.48
CA TRP A 295 -4.80 -1.53 -18.44
C TRP A 295 -5.35 -1.25 -19.84
N SER A 296 -4.47 -1.04 -20.83
CA SER A 296 -4.84 -0.80 -22.22
C SER A 296 -5.61 -1.99 -22.81
N ALA A 297 -5.16 -3.23 -22.53
CA ALA A 297 -5.84 -4.44 -22.95
C ALA A 297 -7.23 -4.59 -22.32
N ILE A 298 -7.34 -4.35 -21.01
CA ILE A 298 -8.64 -4.37 -20.29
C ILE A 298 -9.58 -3.32 -20.88
N LYS A 299 -9.11 -2.07 -21.02
CA LYS A 299 -9.93 -0.97 -21.53
C LYS A 299 -10.43 -1.24 -22.95
N THR A 300 -9.57 -1.75 -23.83
CA THR A 300 -9.95 -2.12 -25.21
C THR A 300 -11.04 -3.19 -25.20
N TRP A 301 -10.88 -4.24 -24.40
CA TRP A 301 -11.89 -5.29 -24.27
C TRP A 301 -13.23 -4.77 -23.72
N VAL A 302 -13.19 -3.93 -22.68
CA VAL A 302 -14.39 -3.31 -22.08
C VAL A 302 -15.07 -2.40 -23.10
N GLU A 303 -14.31 -1.59 -23.84
CA GLU A 303 -14.84 -0.69 -24.85
C GLU A 303 -15.55 -1.45 -25.97
N ASP A 304 -14.94 -2.50 -26.51
CA ASP A 304 -15.55 -3.37 -27.52
C ASP A 304 -16.84 -4.03 -27.00
N TYR A 305 -16.79 -4.56 -25.77
CA TYR A 305 -17.92 -5.22 -25.13
C TYR A 305 -19.07 -4.25 -24.87
N CYS A 306 -18.82 -3.15 -24.17
CA CYS A 306 -19.83 -2.12 -23.86
C CYS A 306 -20.40 -1.51 -25.14
N SER A 307 -19.57 -1.25 -26.16
CA SER A 307 -20.02 -0.69 -27.45
C SER A 307 -20.85 -1.68 -28.26
N PHE A 308 -20.74 -2.99 -28.01
CA PHE A 308 -21.63 -3.97 -28.62
C PHE A 308 -23.07 -3.78 -28.14
N TYR A 309 -23.28 -3.54 -26.86
CA TYR A 309 -24.61 -3.48 -26.24
C TYR A 309 -25.17 -2.06 -26.10
N TYR A 310 -24.36 -1.07 -25.74
CA TYR A 310 -24.75 0.33 -25.56
C TYR A 310 -24.28 1.15 -26.76
N LYS A 311 -25.18 1.40 -27.71
CA LYS A 311 -24.85 2.18 -28.92
C LYS A 311 -24.84 3.68 -28.68
N THR A 312 -25.61 4.15 -27.70
CA THR A 312 -25.79 5.57 -27.36
C THR A 312 -25.86 5.75 -25.85
N ASP A 313 -25.61 6.97 -25.38
CA ASP A 313 -25.75 7.33 -23.97
C ASP A 313 -27.19 7.17 -23.48
N ASP A 314 -28.18 7.43 -24.35
CA ASP A 314 -29.60 7.20 -24.03
C ASP A 314 -29.88 5.75 -23.61
N MET A 315 -29.14 4.76 -24.16
CA MET A 315 -29.30 3.36 -23.73
C MET A 315 -28.78 3.12 -22.31
N VAL A 316 -27.72 3.82 -21.89
CA VAL A 316 -27.18 3.76 -20.52
C VAL A 316 -28.16 4.42 -19.54
N GLN A 317 -28.72 5.56 -19.92
CA GLN A 317 -29.67 6.32 -19.09
C GLN A 317 -30.99 5.58 -18.88
N ASN A 318 -31.48 4.88 -19.93
CA ASN A 318 -32.73 4.15 -19.90
C ASN A 318 -32.60 2.72 -19.34
N ASP A 319 -31.39 2.26 -19.03
CA ASP A 319 -31.17 0.98 -18.37
C ASP A 319 -31.43 1.10 -16.86
N SER A 320 -32.66 0.80 -16.45
CA SER A 320 -33.09 0.92 -15.06
C SER A 320 -32.31 0.00 -14.10
N GLU A 321 -31.80 -1.13 -14.59
CA GLU A 321 -31.03 -2.07 -13.78
C GLU A 321 -29.64 -1.51 -13.52
N LEU A 322 -28.96 -1.03 -14.57
CA LEU A 322 -27.67 -0.36 -14.45
C LEU A 322 -27.73 0.86 -13.53
N GLN A 323 -28.77 1.70 -13.68
CA GLN A 323 -28.95 2.87 -12.83
C GLN A 323 -29.19 2.47 -11.36
N SER A 324 -29.96 1.40 -11.12
CA SER A 324 -30.23 0.92 -9.76
C SER A 324 -28.98 0.31 -9.13
N TRP A 325 -28.24 -0.51 -9.88
CA TRP A 325 -26.97 -1.11 -9.46
C TRP A 325 -25.95 -0.03 -9.07
N TRP A 326 -25.75 0.98 -9.93
CA TRP A 326 -24.80 2.04 -9.65
C TRP A 326 -25.21 2.88 -8.43
N LYS A 327 -26.52 3.11 -8.29
CA LYS A 327 -27.08 3.81 -7.15
C LYS A 327 -26.86 3.05 -5.84
N GLU A 328 -27.18 1.75 -5.78
CA GLU A 328 -26.96 0.90 -4.60
C GLU A 328 -25.49 0.87 -4.24
N LEU A 329 -24.62 0.62 -5.22
CA LEU A 329 -23.17 0.61 -5.02
C LEU A 329 -22.65 1.91 -4.39
N ARG A 330 -23.07 3.06 -4.92
CA ARG A 330 -22.61 4.37 -4.43
C ARG A 330 -23.22 4.74 -3.09
N GLU A 331 -24.54 4.58 -2.94
CA GLU A 331 -25.30 5.13 -1.80
C GLU A 331 -25.31 4.20 -0.58
N GLU A 332 -25.20 2.89 -0.80
CA GLU A 332 -25.19 1.88 0.27
C GLU A 332 -23.81 1.21 0.37
N GLY A 333 -23.27 0.73 -0.75
CA GLY A 333 -22.00 0.00 -0.78
C GLY A 333 -20.80 0.82 -0.31
N HIS A 334 -20.60 1.99 -0.93
CA HIS A 334 -19.63 3.02 -0.53
C HIS A 334 -20.34 4.25 0.05
N GLY A 335 -21.38 4.02 0.84
CA GLY A 335 -22.32 5.04 1.30
C GLY A 335 -21.73 6.17 2.14
N ASP A 336 -20.57 5.97 2.77
CA ASP A 336 -19.81 7.01 3.48
C ASP A 336 -19.17 8.05 2.54
N LYS A 337 -18.97 7.68 1.26
CA LYS A 337 -18.39 8.52 0.22
C LYS A 337 -19.39 8.92 -0.85
N LYS A 338 -20.67 8.60 -0.71
CA LYS A 338 -21.68 8.81 -1.76
C LYS A 338 -21.78 10.25 -2.30
N ASP A 339 -21.45 11.24 -1.46
CA ASP A 339 -21.55 12.67 -1.78
C ASP A 339 -20.24 13.25 -2.36
N GLU A 340 -19.20 12.43 -2.51
CA GLU A 340 -17.93 12.89 -3.07
C GLU A 340 -18.07 13.24 -4.57
N PRO A 341 -17.48 14.36 -5.02
CA PRO A 341 -17.74 14.91 -6.36
C PRO A 341 -17.11 14.10 -7.50
N TRP A 342 -16.25 13.13 -7.18
CA TRP A 342 -15.52 12.32 -8.15
C TRP A 342 -16.31 11.09 -8.61
N TRP A 343 -17.47 10.79 -8.03
CA TRP A 343 -18.30 9.68 -8.50
C TRP A 343 -18.81 9.92 -9.93
N PRO A 344 -18.61 8.97 -10.86
CA PRO A 344 -19.32 8.98 -12.13
C PRO A 344 -20.83 9.08 -11.92
N LYS A 345 -21.53 9.79 -12.82
CA LYS A 345 -22.99 9.88 -12.76
C LYS A 345 -23.67 8.68 -13.40
N MET A 346 -22.90 7.87 -14.15
CA MET A 346 -23.39 6.72 -14.91
C MET A 346 -24.48 7.12 -15.93
N GLN A 347 -24.26 8.21 -16.65
CA GLN A 347 -25.20 8.73 -17.66
C GLN A 347 -24.68 8.59 -19.09
N THR A 348 -23.41 8.23 -19.26
CA THR A 348 -22.75 8.10 -20.56
C THR A 348 -22.08 6.74 -20.70
N ARG A 349 -21.87 6.31 -21.95
CA ARG A 349 -21.11 5.09 -22.24
C ARG A 349 -19.66 5.19 -21.78
N GLU A 350 -19.06 6.38 -21.85
CA GLU A 350 -17.70 6.61 -21.38
C GLU A 350 -17.57 6.34 -19.87
N GLU A 351 -18.50 6.85 -19.06
CA GLU A 351 -18.52 6.59 -17.61
C GLU A 351 -18.70 5.10 -17.29
N LEU A 352 -19.53 4.39 -18.06
CA LEU A 352 -19.70 2.94 -17.93
C LEU A 352 -18.41 2.19 -18.25
N ILE A 353 -17.78 2.48 -19.39
CA ILE A 353 -16.51 1.86 -19.81
C ILE A 353 -15.42 2.11 -18.77
N GLU A 354 -15.29 3.35 -18.29
CA GLU A 354 -14.29 3.70 -17.29
C GLU A 354 -14.53 2.94 -15.97
N THR A 355 -15.78 2.93 -15.49
CA THR A 355 -16.16 2.20 -14.27
C THR A 355 -15.82 0.71 -14.38
N CYS A 356 -16.26 0.03 -15.45
CA CYS A 356 -15.97 -1.38 -15.67
C CYS A 356 -14.47 -1.65 -15.79
N THR A 357 -13.72 -0.79 -16.48
CA THR A 357 -12.27 -0.90 -16.63
C THR A 357 -11.58 -0.82 -15.26
N ILE A 358 -11.95 0.14 -14.43
CA ILE A 358 -11.41 0.31 -13.07
C ILE A 358 -11.71 -0.93 -12.21
N THR A 359 -12.96 -1.40 -12.22
CA THR A 359 -13.37 -2.58 -11.44
C THR A 359 -12.57 -3.82 -11.83
N ILE A 360 -12.43 -4.08 -13.13
CA ILE A 360 -11.66 -5.24 -13.63
C ILE A 360 -10.17 -5.09 -13.30
N TRP A 361 -9.58 -3.90 -13.50
CA TRP A 361 -8.19 -3.62 -13.15
C TRP A 361 -7.89 -3.92 -11.68
N ILE A 362 -8.76 -3.48 -10.78
CA ILE A 362 -8.59 -3.65 -9.33
C ILE A 362 -8.69 -5.11 -8.92
N ALA A 363 -9.72 -5.80 -9.43
CA ALA A 363 -9.96 -7.21 -9.11
C ALA A 363 -8.90 -8.15 -9.72
N SER A 364 -8.16 -7.73 -10.76
CA SER A 364 -7.17 -8.55 -11.44
C SER A 364 -5.76 -8.02 -11.26
N ALA A 365 -5.30 -7.14 -12.15
CA ALA A 365 -3.90 -6.73 -12.27
C ALA A 365 -3.37 -5.99 -11.03
N LEU A 366 -4.16 -5.08 -10.43
CA LEU A 366 -3.72 -4.37 -9.23
C LEU A 366 -3.55 -5.34 -8.06
N HIS A 367 -4.57 -6.16 -7.79
CA HIS A 367 -4.51 -7.17 -6.73
C HIS A 367 -3.34 -8.12 -6.96
N ALA A 368 -3.18 -8.64 -8.17
CA ALA A 368 -2.07 -9.54 -8.49
C ALA A 368 -0.70 -8.91 -8.21
N ALA A 369 -0.49 -7.67 -8.65
CA ALA A 369 0.78 -6.94 -8.50
C ALA A 369 1.18 -6.72 -7.04
N ILE A 370 0.21 -6.62 -6.12
CA ILE A 370 0.47 -6.37 -4.69
C ILE A 370 0.19 -7.59 -3.79
N ASN A 371 -0.31 -8.69 -4.35
CA ASN A 371 -0.62 -9.92 -3.61
C ASN A 371 0.44 -11.01 -3.81
N PHE A 372 0.74 -11.39 -5.06
CA PHE A 372 1.56 -12.57 -5.34
C PHE A 372 3.06 -12.34 -5.09
N GLY A 373 3.47 -11.08 -4.88
CA GLY A 373 4.82 -10.71 -4.44
C GLY A 373 5.06 -10.83 -2.94
N GLN A 374 4.05 -11.15 -2.13
CA GLN A 374 4.17 -11.17 -0.66
C GLN A 374 5.20 -12.18 -0.16
N TYR A 375 5.15 -13.43 -0.62
CA TYR A 375 6.14 -14.44 -0.26
C TYR A 375 7.48 -14.25 -1.00
N PRO A 376 7.50 -13.95 -2.31
CA PRO A 376 8.74 -13.63 -2.99
C PRO A 376 9.60 -12.62 -2.24
N TYR A 377 9.05 -11.46 -1.84
CA TYR A 377 9.83 -10.41 -1.15
C TYR A 377 9.83 -10.53 0.38
N GLY A 378 8.72 -10.99 0.96
CA GLY A 378 8.51 -11.06 2.41
C GLY A 378 8.81 -12.41 3.05
N GLY A 379 9.09 -13.45 2.24
CA GLY A 379 9.54 -14.76 2.71
C GLY A 379 10.90 -14.71 3.41
N TYR A 380 11.65 -13.61 3.26
CA TYR A 380 12.84 -13.30 4.03
C TYR A 380 12.57 -12.12 5.00
N PRO A 381 12.23 -12.39 6.28
CA PRO A 381 11.78 -11.37 7.23
C PRO A 381 12.72 -10.18 7.44
N PRO A 382 14.06 -10.31 7.39
CA PRO A 382 14.92 -9.14 7.51
C PRO A 382 14.74 -8.11 6.38
N ASN A 383 14.32 -8.54 5.19
CA ASN A 383 14.03 -7.64 4.07
C ASN A 383 12.71 -6.88 4.29
N ARG A 384 11.65 -7.60 4.69
CA ARG A 384 10.31 -7.05 4.95
C ARG A 384 9.84 -7.38 6.37
N PRO A 385 10.43 -6.76 7.41
CA PRO A 385 10.01 -7.00 8.78
C PRO A 385 8.57 -6.51 8.98
N ALA A 386 7.73 -7.31 9.61
CA ALA A 386 6.33 -6.95 9.87
C ALA A 386 6.18 -5.99 11.06
N MET A 387 7.16 -5.98 11.97
CA MET A 387 7.07 -5.30 13.27
C MET A 387 8.43 -4.82 13.76
N SER A 388 8.43 -3.74 14.52
CA SER A 388 9.56 -3.28 15.33
C SER A 388 9.19 -3.25 16.82
N ARG A 389 10.11 -3.72 17.66
CA ARG A 389 9.94 -3.90 19.13
C ARG A 389 10.70 -2.88 19.96
N GLN A 390 11.67 -2.20 19.35
CA GLN A 390 12.49 -1.18 20.00
C GLN A 390 12.58 0.06 19.10
N PHE A 391 12.82 1.22 19.71
CA PHE A 391 13.22 2.44 19.00
C PHE A 391 14.71 2.37 18.62
N MET A 392 15.14 3.29 17.75
CA MET A 392 16.55 3.43 17.38
C MET A 392 17.42 3.57 18.64
N PRO A 393 18.51 2.79 18.80
CA PRO A 393 19.35 2.87 19.98
C PRO A 393 20.00 4.25 20.15
N GLU A 394 19.93 4.81 21.35
CA GLU A 394 20.57 6.08 21.69
C GLU A 394 22.08 5.88 21.91
N GLU A 395 22.88 6.87 21.51
CA GLU A 395 24.33 6.83 21.70
C GLU A 395 24.70 6.69 23.19
N GLY A 396 25.62 5.79 23.50
CA GLY A 396 26.03 5.48 24.87
C GLY A 396 25.19 4.42 25.58
N SER A 397 24.00 4.08 25.07
CA SER A 397 23.16 3.01 25.60
C SER A 397 23.81 1.61 25.46
N THR A 398 23.29 0.63 26.20
CA THR A 398 23.69 -0.77 26.04
C THR A 398 23.35 -1.32 24.66
N ASP A 399 22.19 -0.94 24.12
CA ASP A 399 21.74 -1.38 22.80
C ASP A 399 22.59 -0.79 21.67
N TYR A 400 23.08 0.45 21.83
CA TYR A 400 24.02 1.04 20.87
C TYR A 400 25.40 0.35 20.88
N LYS A 401 25.87 -0.08 22.05
CA LYS A 401 27.10 -0.88 22.17
C LYS A 401 26.90 -2.27 21.54
N GLU A 402 25.73 -2.87 21.70
CA GLU A 402 25.37 -4.14 21.03
C GLU A 402 25.32 -3.95 19.51
N LEU A 403 24.70 -2.89 19.00
CA LEU A 403 24.68 -2.56 17.57
C LEU A 403 26.09 -2.40 16.98
N LYS A 404 27.01 -1.78 17.71
CA LYS A 404 28.39 -1.58 17.28
C LYS A 404 29.21 -2.89 17.23
N THR A 405 28.91 -3.84 18.11
CA THR A 405 29.72 -5.06 18.28
C THR A 405 29.10 -6.30 17.64
N HIS A 406 27.77 -6.36 17.58
CA HIS A 406 26.97 -7.48 17.10
C HIS A 406 25.75 -6.96 16.30
N PRO A 407 25.97 -6.33 15.13
CA PRO A 407 24.93 -5.63 14.39
C PRO A 407 23.74 -6.51 14.00
N ASP A 408 23.98 -7.73 13.52
CA ASP A 408 22.89 -8.66 13.15
C ASP A 408 22.06 -9.07 14.36
N LYS A 409 22.69 -9.26 15.52
CA LYS A 409 21.99 -9.57 16.77
C LYS A 409 21.11 -8.40 17.20
N ALA A 410 21.62 -7.17 17.12
CA ALA A 410 20.84 -5.97 17.40
C ALA A 410 19.67 -5.84 16.43
N PHE A 411 19.89 -6.05 15.12
CA PHE A 411 18.84 -6.04 14.09
C PHE A 411 17.71 -7.03 14.41
N LEU A 412 18.05 -8.31 14.64
CA LEU A 412 17.07 -9.35 14.95
C LEU A 412 16.36 -9.12 16.29
N LYS A 413 16.97 -8.41 17.24
CA LYS A 413 16.36 -8.00 18.50
C LYS A 413 15.38 -6.83 18.31
N THR A 414 15.69 -5.91 17.40
CA THR A 414 14.88 -4.72 17.13
C THR A 414 13.60 -5.05 16.35
N PHE A 415 13.66 -5.97 15.37
CA PHE A 415 12.53 -6.27 14.48
C PHE A 415 11.79 -7.56 14.85
N THR A 416 10.98 -8.09 13.95
CA THR A 416 10.04 -9.21 14.16
C THR A 416 10.70 -10.38 14.87
N SER A 417 10.04 -10.94 15.89
CA SER A 417 10.60 -12.08 16.62
C SER A 417 10.61 -13.35 15.76
N GLN A 418 11.39 -14.36 16.17
CA GLN A 418 11.48 -15.61 15.43
C GLN A 418 10.12 -16.30 15.27
N LEU A 419 9.32 -16.37 16.34
CA LEU A 419 7.99 -17.00 16.31
C LEU A 419 7.06 -16.25 15.37
N GLU A 420 6.96 -14.93 15.51
CA GLU A 420 6.13 -14.09 14.64
C GLU A 420 6.58 -14.16 13.17
N SER A 421 7.90 -14.28 12.92
CA SER A 421 8.45 -14.44 11.58
C SER A 421 7.99 -15.74 10.93
N VAL A 422 8.05 -16.87 11.65
CA VAL A 422 7.60 -18.17 11.12
C VAL A 422 6.11 -18.13 10.78
N LEU A 423 5.30 -17.52 11.64
CA LEU A 423 3.86 -17.36 11.38
C LEU A 423 3.59 -16.44 10.18
N GLY A 424 4.30 -15.32 10.10
CA GLY A 424 4.20 -14.37 8.99
C GLY A 424 4.58 -14.99 7.65
N ILE A 425 5.72 -15.69 7.58
CA ILE A 425 6.19 -16.39 6.37
C ILE A 425 5.15 -17.42 5.92
N SER A 426 4.64 -18.24 6.83
CA SER A 426 3.64 -19.27 6.52
C SER A 426 2.35 -18.66 5.95
N LEU A 427 1.90 -17.54 6.50
CA LEU A 427 0.73 -16.83 5.99
C LEU A 427 0.97 -16.28 4.59
N VAL A 428 2.06 -15.53 4.38
CA VAL A 428 2.31 -14.90 3.07
C VAL A 428 2.62 -15.93 1.98
N GLU A 429 3.14 -17.10 2.35
CA GLU A 429 3.31 -18.24 1.44
C GLU A 429 1.97 -18.70 0.88
N ILE A 430 0.99 -18.95 1.75
CA ILE A 430 -0.36 -19.35 1.33
C ILE A 430 -0.99 -18.28 0.46
N LEU A 431 -0.92 -17.02 0.87
CA LEU A 431 -1.51 -15.90 0.13
C LEU A 431 -0.87 -15.67 -1.24
N SER A 432 0.36 -16.15 -1.46
CA SER A 432 1.11 -16.00 -2.71
C SER A 432 1.01 -17.20 -3.64
N ARG A 433 0.44 -18.32 -3.18
CA ARG A 433 0.27 -19.52 -4.01
C ARG A 433 -0.94 -19.36 -4.92
N HIS A 434 -0.77 -19.66 -6.20
CA HIS A 434 -1.88 -19.81 -7.13
C HIS A 434 -2.52 -21.18 -6.94
N SER A 435 -3.85 -21.22 -6.84
CA SER A 435 -4.59 -22.48 -6.80
C SER A 435 -4.54 -23.18 -8.17
N SER A 436 -4.64 -24.51 -8.19
CA SER A 436 -4.66 -25.28 -9.44
C SER A 436 -5.93 -25.06 -10.27
N ASP A 437 -6.99 -24.55 -9.64
CA ASP A 437 -8.27 -24.18 -10.22
C ASP A 437 -8.41 -22.65 -10.40
N GLU A 438 -7.29 -21.93 -10.47
CA GLU A 438 -7.27 -20.49 -10.73
C GLU A 438 -7.70 -20.16 -12.17
N ILE A 439 -8.45 -19.06 -12.34
CA ILE A 439 -8.86 -18.56 -13.66
C ILE A 439 -8.14 -17.23 -13.91
N TYR A 440 -7.18 -17.25 -14.82
CA TYR A 440 -6.37 -16.07 -15.13
C TYR A 440 -7.11 -15.06 -15.99
N LEU A 441 -6.63 -13.81 -16.00
CA LEU A 441 -7.18 -12.76 -16.84
C LEU A 441 -7.19 -13.20 -18.32
N GLY A 442 -8.34 -13.07 -18.98
CA GLY A 442 -8.57 -13.54 -20.35
C GLY A 442 -9.07 -14.98 -20.47
N GLN A 443 -9.10 -15.74 -19.38
CA GLN A 443 -9.73 -17.07 -19.32
C GLN A 443 -11.15 -16.98 -18.77
N ARG A 444 -11.94 -18.03 -19.01
CA ARG A 444 -13.27 -18.24 -18.43
C ARG A 444 -13.38 -19.70 -18.04
N ASP A 445 -14.13 -19.96 -16.97
CA ASP A 445 -14.50 -21.33 -16.62
C ASP A 445 -15.27 -21.94 -17.81
N SER A 446 -14.89 -23.14 -18.23
CA SER A 446 -15.59 -23.82 -19.32
C SER A 446 -17.00 -24.15 -18.84
N LEU A 447 -18.00 -23.48 -19.41
CA LEU A 447 -19.38 -23.93 -19.33
C LEU A 447 -19.51 -25.14 -20.26
N ASP A 448 -19.24 -26.33 -19.74
CA ASP A 448 -19.91 -27.55 -20.20
C ASP A 448 -21.38 -27.54 -19.72
#